data_AF-A0A938DIL6-F1
#
_entry.id   AF-A0A938DIL6-F1
#
_cell.length_a   1.000
_cell.length_b   1.000
_cell.length_c   1.000
_cell.angle_alpha   90.00
_cell.angle_beta   90.00
_cell.angle_gamma   90.00
#
_symmetry.space_group_name_H-M   'P 1'
#
loop_
_entity.id
_entity.type
_entity.pdbx_description
1 polymer ?
#
loop_
_entity_poly.entity_id
_entity_poly.type
_entity_poly.pdbx_seq_one_letter_code
_entity_poly.pdbx_strand_id
1 'polypeptide(L)' 'DIRWNFEKFLVGKDGKVLARFSPMIAPEDQGLRSAIRAALG' A
#
# COMPACT_ATOMS: atom_id res chain seq x y z
N ASP A 1 -11.81 8.38 -5.77
CA ASP A 1 -11.92 9.45 -4.77
C ASP A 1 -10.87 9.24 -3.69
N ILE A 2 -10.12 10.30 -3.33
CA ILE A 2 -9.12 10.33 -2.24
C ILE A 2 -9.66 11.38 -1.26
N ARG A 3 -10.14 10.93 -0.11
CA ARG A 3 -10.96 11.77 0.78
C ARG A 3 -10.16 12.50 1.86
N TRP A 4 -8.89 12.12 2.06
CA TRP A 4 -8.02 12.66 3.10
C TRP A 4 -6.54 12.54 2.71
N ASN A 5 -5.68 13.38 3.27
CA ASN A 5 -4.23 13.32 3.04
C ASN A 5 -3.65 11.99 3.55
N PHE A 6 -2.49 11.57 3.02
CA PHE A 6 -1.73 10.39 3.47
C PHE A 6 -2.31 9.00 3.16
N GLU A 7 -3.18 8.89 2.14
CA GLU A 7 -3.52 7.59 1.58
C GLU A 7 -2.29 6.96 0.90
N LYS A 8 -2.14 5.63 1.05
CA LYS A 8 -0.92 4.92 0.63
C LYS A 8 -1.25 3.98 -0.52
N PHE A 9 -0.38 3.96 -1.53
CA PHE A 9 -0.54 3.14 -2.72
C PHE A 9 0.65 2.20 -2.85
N LEU A 10 0.38 0.89 -2.97
CA LEU A 10 1.40 -0.08 -3.34
C LEU A 10 1.46 -0.17 -4.85
N VAL A 11 2.61 0.18 -5.42
CA VAL A 11 2.85 0.16 -6.87
C VAL A 11 3.79 -0.98 -7.22
N GLY A 12 3.39 -1.79 -8.19
CA GLY A 12 4.15 -2.92 -8.69
C GLY A 12 5.33 -2.51 -9.58
N LYS A 13 6.22 -3.46 -9.86
CA LYS A 13 7.38 -3.27 -10.75
C LYS A 13 6.96 -2.89 -12.18
N ASP A 14 5.73 -3.22 -12.57
CA ASP A 14 5.10 -2.88 -13.84
C ASP A 14 4.39 -1.50 -13.82
N GLY A 15 4.50 -0.75 -12.73
CA GLY A 15 3.88 0.56 -12.55
C GLY A 15 2.39 0.51 -12.21
N LYS A 16 1.79 -0.68 -12.04
CA LYS A 16 0.37 -0.81 -11.71
C LYS A 16 0.13 -0.68 -10.21
N VAL A 17 -1.00 -0.08 -9.84
CA VAL A 17 -1.45 -0.05 -8.44
C VAL A 17 -1.97 -1.43 -8.05
N LEU A 18 -1.30 -2.06 -7.08
CA LEU A 18 -1.64 -3.40 -6.58
C LEU A 18 -2.57 -3.34 -5.37
N ALA A 19 -2.44 -2.32 -4.53
CA ALA A 19 -3.25 -2.14 -3.32
C ALA A 19 -3.32 -0.67 -2.87
N ARG A 20 -4.33 -0.35 -2.06
CA ARG A 20 -4.53 0.94 -1.41
C ARG A 20 -4.72 0.74 0.09
N PHE A 21 -4.15 1.63 0.90
CA PHE A 21 -4.25 1.57 2.35
C PHE A 21 -4.71 2.91 2.90
N SER A 22 -5.61 2.83 3.88
CA SER A 22 -6.12 3.99 4.61
C SER A 22 -4.98 4.81 5.22
N PRO A 23 -5.13 6.15 5.34
CA PRO A 23 -4.21 6.99 6.10
C PRO A 23 -3.90 6.49 7.50
N MET A 24 -4.87 5.84 8.16
CA MET A 24 -4.76 5.31 9.53
C MET A 24 -3.90 4.05 9.64
N ILE A 25 -3.54 3.41 8.52
CA ILE A 25 -2.63 2.27 8.52
C ILE A 25 -1.20 2.79 8.74
N ALA A 26 -0.58 2.34 9.83
CA ALA A 26 0.82 2.63 10.14
C ALA A 26 1.77 1.91 9.16
N PRO A 27 2.96 2.46 8.88
CA PRO A 27 3.98 1.78 8.06
C PRO A 27 4.38 0.39 8.57
N GLU A 28 4.29 0.16 9.87
CA GLU A 28 4.66 -1.09 10.53
C GLU A 28 3.57 -2.15 10.45
N ASP A 29 2.37 -1.80 9.98
CA ASP A 29 1.21 -2.69 9.89
C ASP A 29 1.57 -4.01 9.19
N GLN A 30 1.17 -5.12 9.81
CA GLN A 30 1.53 -6.44 9.33
C GLN A 30 0.92 -6.72 7.94
N GLY A 31 -0.28 -6.21 7.67
CA GLY A 31 -0.95 -6.34 6.37
C GLY A 31 -0.21 -5.57 5.27
N LEU A 32 0.13 -4.31 5.53
CA LEU A 32 0.94 -3.49 4.62
C LEU A 32 2.28 -4.16 4.28
N ARG A 33 3.04 -4.58 5.30
CA ARG A 33 4.35 -5.21 5.10
C ARG A 33 4.24 -6.56 4.38
N SER A 34 3.16 -7.30 4.61
CA SER A 34 2.92 -8.57 3.91
C SER A 34 2.58 -8.35 2.44
N ALA A 35 1.78 -7.34 2.11
CA ALA A 35 1.49 -6.97 0.73
C ALA A 35 2.77 -6.54 -0.02
N ILE A 36 3.65 -5.78 0.63
CA ILE A 36 4.96 -5.41 0.07
C ILE A 36 5.81 -6.66 -0.20
N ARG A 37 5.93 -7.58 0.77
CA ARG A 37 6.68 -8.84 0.58
C ARG A 37 6.13 -9.66 -0.59
N ALA A 38 4.81 -9.79 -0.70
CA ALA A 38 4.18 -10.49 -1.81
C ALA A 38 4.48 -9.84 -3.17
N ALA A 39 4.59 -8.51 -3.23
CA ALA A 39 4.92 -7.79 -4.46
C ALA A 39 6.40 -7.93 -4.88
N LEU A 40 7.28 -8.38 -3.98
CA LEU A 40 8.69 -8.59 -4.29
C LEU A 40 8.96 -9.92 -4.98
N GLY A 41 8.11 -10.94 -4.75
CA GLY A 41 8.29 -12.31 -5.22
C GLY A 41 9.14 -13.11 -4.25
#